data_AF-A0A510KUX1-F1
#
_entry.id   AF-A0A510KUX1-F1
#
_cell.length_a   1.000
_cell.length_b   1.000
_cell.length_c   1.000
_cell.angle_alpha   90.00
_cell.angle_beta   90.00
_cell.angle_gamma   90.00
#
_symmetry.space_group_name_H-M   'P 1'
#
loop_
_entity.id
_entity.type
_entity.pdbx_description
1 polymer ?
#
loop_
_entity_poly.entity_id
_entity_poly.type
_entity_poly.pdbx_seq_one_letter_code
_entity_poly.pdbx_strand_id
1 'polypeptide(L)'
;MKMRNPNGYGSVIRLRGKRRKPFAVRVTTHWDKTGKQQYKYIGYYKTQKEANQQLFYYNEHPYNVDVQSLTFSEVYEKWKTEKFDTIGRSSQLGYIAAFKNSKILHQLRFVNLKSSDLQEVFSSTKIKYGSKKKLRFF
;
A
#
# COMPACT_ATOMS: atom_id res chain seq x y z
N MET A 1 26.22 10.32 24.51
CA MET A 1 24.93 9.85 25.06
C MET A 1 24.00 9.50 23.92
N LYS A 2 23.40 8.30 23.91
CA LYS A 2 22.39 7.93 22.90
C LYS A 2 21.01 8.14 23.53
N MET A 3 20.34 9.23 23.17
CA MET A 3 18.98 9.52 23.64
C MET A 3 18.02 8.45 23.12
N ARG A 4 17.03 8.09 23.96
CA ARG A 4 15.92 7.23 23.52
C ARG A 4 15.05 8.02 22.54
N ASN A 5 14.46 7.31 21.59
CA ASN A 5 13.48 7.90 20.69
C ASN A 5 12.24 8.37 21.47
N PRO A 6 11.50 9.36 20.95
CA PRO A 6 10.20 9.76 21.48
C PRO A 6 9.21 8.59 21.59
N ASN A 7 8.22 8.73 22.47
CA ASN A 7 7.17 7.73 22.63
C ASN A 7 6.39 7.56 21.32
N GLY A 8 6.11 6.31 20.93
CA GLY A 8 5.38 6.00 19.70
C GLY A 8 6.20 6.07 18.40
N TYR A 9 7.44 6.58 18.44
CA TYR A 9 8.30 6.78 17.26
C TYR A 9 8.76 5.48 16.59
N GLY A 10 8.62 4.34 17.27
CA GLY A 10 9.11 3.04 16.82
C GLY A 10 10.55 2.74 17.23
N SER A 11 11.11 1.67 16.68
CA SER A 11 12.43 1.16 17.08
C SER A 11 13.15 0.44 15.95
N VAL A 12 14.47 0.59 15.93
CA VAL A 12 15.37 -0.20 15.09
C VAL A 12 16.02 -1.29 15.94
N ILE A 13 15.82 -2.55 15.55
CA ILE A 13 16.41 -3.71 16.25
C ILE A 13 17.36 -4.47 15.34
N ARG A 14 18.40 -5.09 15.92
CA ARG A 14 19.27 -6.03 15.22
C ARG A 14 18.75 -7.45 15.44
N LEU A 15 18.44 -8.16 14.36
CA LEU A 15 17.98 -9.53 14.40
C LEU A 15 19.14 -10.51 14.60
N ARG A 16 18.93 -11.55 15.41
CA ARG A 16 19.95 -12.57 15.74
C ARG A 16 20.21 -13.56 14.60
N GLY A 17 21.46 -13.84 14.27
CA GLY A 17 21.86 -14.79 13.22
C GLY A 17 22.48 -14.12 11.99
N LYS A 18 22.97 -14.93 11.03
CA LYS A 18 23.70 -14.46 9.84
C LYS A 18 22.71 -14.08 8.72
N ARG A 19 22.27 -12.82 8.70
CA ARG A 19 21.34 -12.27 7.68
C ARG A 19 22.02 -11.23 6.79
N ARG A 20 21.64 -11.20 5.51
CA ARG A 20 22.08 -10.16 4.55
C ARG A 20 21.61 -8.75 4.96
N LYS A 21 20.45 -8.64 5.61
CA LYS A 21 19.86 -7.39 6.12
C LYS A 21 19.45 -7.56 7.59
N PRO A 22 20.37 -7.36 8.55
CA PRO A 22 20.13 -7.71 9.95
C PRO A 22 19.36 -6.65 10.75
N PHE A 23 19.23 -5.41 10.26
CA PHE A 23 18.56 -4.33 10.98
C PHE A 23 17.09 -4.23 10.55
N ALA A 24 16.17 -4.33 11.49
CA ALA A 24 14.75 -4.26 11.26
C ALA A 24 14.14 -3.01 11.88
N VAL A 25 13.31 -2.31 11.11
CA VAL A 25 12.54 -1.15 11.57
C VAL A 25 11.15 -1.64 11.96
N ARG A 26 10.73 -1.37 13.20
CA ARG A 26 9.41 -1.77 13.70
C ARG A 26 8.69 -0.62 14.40
N VAL A 27 7.37 -0.61 14.27
CA VAL A 27 6.46 0.31 14.96
C VAL A 27 5.40 -0.48 15.72
N THR A 28 4.96 0.06 16.86
CA THR A 28 3.90 -0.57 17.65
C THR A 28 2.56 -0.23 17.01
N THR A 29 1.74 -1.24 16.73
CA THR A 29 0.42 -1.04 16.11
C THR A 29 -0.70 -1.04 17.14
N HIS A 30 -0.80 -2.09 17.94
CA HIS A 30 -1.80 -2.20 18.99
C HIS A 30 -1.28 -3.03 20.15
N TRP A 31 -2.02 -2.96 21.26
CA TRP A 31 -1.81 -3.80 22.42
C TRP A 31 -2.82 -4.93 22.36
N ASP A 32 -2.36 -6.14 22.62
CA ASP A 32 -3.26 -7.28 22.80
C ASP A 32 -4.00 -7.15 24.14
N LYS A 33 -5.14 -7.85 24.29
CA LYS A 33 -5.94 -7.89 25.53
C LYS A 33 -5.12 -8.39 26.74
N THR A 34 -4.02 -9.08 26.46
CA THR A 34 -3.03 -9.58 27.43
C THR A 34 -1.98 -8.54 27.83
N GLY A 35 -2.02 -7.32 27.28
CA GLY A 35 -1.03 -6.27 27.52
C GLY A 35 0.28 -6.43 26.74
N LYS A 36 0.34 -7.37 25.77
CA LYS A 36 1.51 -7.53 24.90
C LYS A 36 1.46 -6.53 23.74
N GLN A 37 2.58 -5.84 23.50
CA GLN A 37 2.74 -4.96 22.35
C GLN A 37 2.84 -5.80 21.06
N GLN A 38 1.97 -5.51 20.09
CA GLN A 38 2.10 -6.02 18.73
C GLN A 38 2.90 -5.03 17.88
N TYR A 39 3.87 -5.57 17.14
CA TYR A 39 4.76 -4.79 16.30
C TYR A 39 4.52 -5.09 14.83
N LYS A 40 4.58 -4.04 14.02
CA LYS A 40 4.63 -4.14 12.57
C LYS A 40 6.01 -3.78 12.07
N TYR A 41 6.54 -4.62 11.18
CA TYR A 41 7.85 -4.41 10.56
C TYR A 41 7.69 -3.59 9.28
N ILE A 42 8.36 -2.44 9.23
CA ILE A 42 8.37 -1.55 8.07
C ILE A 42 9.33 -2.07 7.00
N GLY A 43 10.49 -2.59 7.43
CA GLY A 43 11.50 -3.08 6.50
C GLY A 43 12.75 -3.61 7.19
N TYR A 44 13.64 -4.18 6.37
CA TYR A 44 14.91 -4.75 6.78
C TYR A 44 16.04 -4.12 5.97
N TYR A 45 17.14 -3.77 6.64
CA TYR A 45 18.24 -2.95 6.12
C TYR A 45 19.60 -3.56 6.43
N LYS A 46 20.61 -3.19 5.64
CA LYS A 46 21.98 -3.69 5.81
C LYS A 46 22.68 -2.98 6.95
N THR A 47 22.45 -1.69 7.10
CA THR A 47 23.11 -0.86 8.12
C THR A 47 22.11 -0.24 9.10
N GLN A 48 22.58 0.09 10.30
CA GLN A 48 21.76 0.79 11.30
C GLN A 48 21.38 2.21 10.84
N LYS A 49 22.26 2.87 10.08
CA LYS A 49 22.03 4.21 9.54
C LYS A 49 20.85 4.21 8.55
N GLU A 50 20.84 3.27 7.60
CA GLU A 50 19.72 3.08 6.66
C GLU A 50 18.39 2.85 7.40
N ALA A 51 18.41 1.97 8.41
CA ALA A 51 17.20 1.67 9.19
C ALA A 51 16.68 2.90 9.97
N ASN A 52 17.58 3.71 10.56
CA ASN A 52 17.19 4.93 11.25
C ASN A 52 16.66 5.99 10.27
N GLN A 53 17.27 6.13 9.09
CA GLN A 53 16.77 7.02 8.04
C GLN A 53 15.35 6.61 7.63
N GLN A 54 15.11 5.31 7.40
CA GLN A 54 13.74 4.86 7.09
C GLN A 54 12.77 5.16 8.22
N LEU A 55 13.16 4.94 9.48
CA LEU A 55 12.30 5.23 10.62
C LEU A 55 11.95 6.72 10.69
N PHE A 56 12.92 7.59 10.42
CA PHE A 56 12.68 9.03 10.31
C PHE A 56 11.69 9.35 9.18
N TYR A 57 11.92 8.83 7.96
CA TYR A 57 11.02 9.04 6.83
C TYR A 57 9.60 8.55 7.10
N TYR A 58 9.44 7.41 7.78
CA TYR A 58 8.14 6.89 8.17
C TYR A 58 7.42 7.81 9.16
N ASN A 59 8.12 8.42 10.11
CA ASN A 59 7.51 9.35 11.06
C ASN A 59 7.18 10.72 10.44
N GLU A 60 8.03 11.22 9.53
CA GLU A 60 7.76 12.46 8.78
C GLU A 60 6.57 12.30 7.82
N HIS A 61 6.51 11.14 7.15
CA HIS A 61 5.47 10.82 6.18
C HIS A 61 4.87 9.46 6.56
N PRO A 62 3.92 9.41 7.50
CA PRO A 62 3.29 8.17 7.91
C PRO A 62 2.48 7.58 6.76
N TYR A 63 3.15 6.77 5.94
CA TYR A 63 2.49 5.96 4.92
C TYR A 63 1.96 4.69 5.59
N ASN A 64 0.75 4.28 5.21
CA ASN A 64 0.19 3.05 5.75
C ASN A 64 1.11 1.89 5.31
N VAL A 65 1.74 1.18 6.23
CA VAL A 65 2.59 0.02 5.86
C VAL A 65 1.72 -1.07 5.19
N ASP A 66 0.40 -1.03 5.43
CA ASP A 66 -0.60 -1.84 4.72
C ASP A 66 -0.83 -1.43 3.26
N VAL A 67 -0.37 -0.26 2.80
CA VAL A 67 -0.51 0.14 1.39
C VAL A 67 0.16 -0.87 0.46
N GLN A 68 1.24 -1.54 0.90
CA GLN A 68 1.87 -2.60 0.12
C GLN A 68 1.04 -3.89 0.03
N SER A 69 0.14 -4.13 0.98
CA SER A 69 -0.79 -5.25 0.95
C SER A 69 -2.14 -4.91 0.32
N LEU A 70 -2.46 -3.63 0.12
CA LEU A 70 -3.73 -3.23 -0.48
C LEU A 70 -3.88 -3.84 -1.87
N THR A 71 -5.02 -4.48 -2.06
CA THR A 71 -5.47 -5.01 -3.34
C THR A 71 -6.01 -3.89 -4.22
N PHE A 72 -6.07 -4.13 -5.53
CA PHE A 72 -6.68 -3.22 -6.48
C PHE A 72 -8.13 -2.88 -6.11
N SER A 73 -8.88 -3.85 -5.59
CA SER A 73 -10.26 -3.63 -5.12
C SER A 73 -10.33 -2.64 -3.95
N GLU A 74 -9.46 -2.79 -2.96
CA GLU A 74 -9.45 -1.92 -1.78
C GLU A 74 -9.00 -0.50 -2.13
N VAL A 75 -8.03 -0.36 -3.05
CA VAL A 75 -7.62 0.95 -3.56
C VAL A 75 -8.76 1.61 -4.32
N TYR A 76 -9.47 0.85 -5.17
CA TYR A 76 -10.62 1.36 -5.91
C TYR A 76 -11.73 1.87 -4.98
N GLU A 77 -12.10 1.13 -3.93
CA GLU A 77 -13.16 1.56 -3.01
C GLU A 77 -12.77 2.83 -2.23
N LYS A 78 -11.51 2.97 -1.78
CA LYS A 78 -11.02 4.22 -1.17
C LYS A 78 -11.05 5.39 -2.15
N TRP A 79 -10.60 5.18 -3.37
CA TRP A 79 -10.63 6.21 -4.41
C TRP A 79 -12.06 6.63 -4.76
N LYS A 80 -12.96 5.65 -4.83
CA LYS A 80 -14.39 5.84 -5.14
C LYS A 80 -15.08 6.69 -4.08
N THR A 81 -14.83 6.47 -2.79
CA THR A 81 -15.42 7.29 -1.71
C THR A 81 -15.02 8.76 -1.82
N GLU A 82 -13.79 9.06 -2.26
CA GLU A 82 -13.33 10.45 -2.42
C GLU A 82 -13.81 11.06 -3.74
N LYS A 83 -13.82 10.29 -4.83
CA LYS A 83 -14.11 10.83 -6.16
C LYS A 83 -15.58 10.88 -6.50
N PHE A 84 -16.41 9.95 -6.03
CA PHE A 84 -17.80 9.87 -6.48
C PHE A 84 -18.62 11.10 -6.06
N ASP A 85 -18.27 11.72 -4.93
CA ASP A 85 -18.90 12.95 -4.47
C ASP A 85 -18.63 14.15 -5.39
N THR A 86 -17.53 14.11 -6.15
CA THR A 86 -17.11 15.21 -7.04
C THR A 86 -17.57 15.06 -8.48
N ILE A 87 -18.08 13.90 -8.88
CA ILE A 87 -18.39 13.59 -10.28
C ILE A 87 -19.87 13.23 -10.49
N GLY A 88 -20.42 13.61 -11.64
CA GLY A 88 -21.81 13.28 -11.99
C GLY A 88 -22.06 11.78 -12.20
N ARG A 89 -23.32 11.37 -12.03
CA ARG A 89 -23.81 9.97 -12.10
C ARG A 89 -23.35 9.20 -13.34
N SER A 90 -23.34 9.84 -14.51
CA SER A 90 -22.89 9.22 -15.77
C SER A 90 -21.41 8.83 -15.74
N SER A 91 -20.57 9.65 -15.11
CA SER A 91 -19.14 9.37 -14.93
C SER A 91 -18.92 8.26 -13.90
N GLN A 92 -19.67 8.26 -12.80
CA GLN A 92 -19.62 7.18 -11.80
C GLN A 92 -19.93 5.82 -12.42
N LEU A 93 -21.01 5.72 -13.22
CA LEU A 93 -21.39 4.49 -13.92
C LEU A 93 -20.28 4.00 -14.86
N GLY A 94 -19.57 4.91 -15.53
CA GLY A 94 -18.40 4.59 -16.35
C GLY A 94 -17.27 3.94 -15.56
N TYR A 95 -16.95 4.48 -14.37
CA TYR A 95 -15.93 3.90 -13.49
C TYR A 95 -16.35 2.56 -12.88
N ILE A 96 -17.61 2.41 -12.48
CA ILE A 96 -18.17 1.13 -12.00
C ILE A 96 -18.07 0.06 -13.10
N ALA A 97 -18.44 0.41 -14.34
CA ALA A 97 -18.36 -0.51 -15.46
C ALA A 97 -16.90 -0.89 -15.77
N ALA A 98 -15.98 0.08 -15.75
CA ALA A 98 -14.55 -0.18 -15.95
C ALA A 98 -13.99 -1.15 -14.88
N PHE A 99 -14.28 -0.89 -13.60
CA PHE A 99 -13.88 -1.75 -12.50
C PHE A 99 -14.48 -3.16 -12.61
N LYS A 100 -15.78 -3.29 -12.92
CA LYS A 100 -16.42 -4.60 -13.12
C LYS A 100 -15.81 -5.43 -14.25
N ASN A 101 -15.18 -4.79 -15.24
CA ASN A 101 -14.50 -5.47 -16.33
C ASN A 101 -13.04 -5.82 -16.02
N SER A 102 -12.43 -5.23 -15.01
CA SER A 102 -11.05 -5.51 -14.59
C SER A 102 -10.94 -6.58 -13.49
N LYS A 103 -11.85 -7.56 -13.47
CA LYS A 103 -11.92 -8.60 -12.41
C LYS A 103 -10.60 -9.32 -12.15
N ILE A 104 -9.83 -9.55 -13.21
CA ILE A 104 -8.50 -10.20 -13.14
C ILE A 104 -7.56 -9.44 -12.19
N LEU A 105 -7.73 -8.11 -12.08
CA LEU A 105 -6.88 -7.27 -11.25
C LEU A 105 -7.36 -7.16 -9.80
N HIS A 106 -8.62 -7.50 -9.49
CA HIS A 106 -9.26 -7.17 -8.20
C HIS A 106 -8.50 -7.71 -6.98
N GLN A 107 -7.98 -8.93 -7.08
CA GLN A 107 -7.24 -9.59 -6.00
C GLN A 107 -5.72 -9.33 -6.07
N LEU A 108 -5.23 -8.67 -7.12
CA LEU A 108 -3.82 -8.33 -7.23
C LEU A 108 -3.49 -7.19 -6.27
N ARG A 109 -2.33 -7.31 -5.61
CA ARG A 109 -1.76 -6.21 -4.83
C ARG A 109 -1.47 -5.05 -5.76
N PHE A 110 -1.94 -3.86 -5.40
CA PHE A 110 -1.84 -2.67 -6.24
C PHE A 110 -0.39 -2.30 -6.56
N VAL A 111 0.54 -2.52 -5.61
CA VAL A 111 1.99 -2.30 -5.81
C VAL A 111 2.60 -3.23 -6.85
N ASN A 112 2.00 -4.41 -7.09
CA ASN A 112 2.50 -5.38 -8.05
C ASN A 112 1.92 -5.17 -9.45
N LEU A 113 1.03 -4.20 -9.64
CA LEU A 113 0.32 -3.98 -10.88
C LEU A 113 1.30 -3.49 -11.96
N LYS A 114 1.33 -4.18 -13.10
CA LYS A 114 2.19 -3.82 -14.24
C LYS A 114 1.37 -3.33 -15.41
N SER A 115 2.02 -2.58 -16.29
CA SER A 115 1.43 -2.13 -17.56
C SER A 115 0.94 -3.30 -18.42
N SER A 116 1.60 -4.46 -18.35
CA SER A 116 1.17 -5.69 -19.02
C SER A 116 -0.20 -6.16 -18.55
N ASP A 117 -0.45 -6.12 -17.24
CA ASP A 117 -1.68 -6.61 -16.62
C ASP A 117 -2.86 -5.69 -17.02
N LEU A 118 -2.59 -4.39 -17.13
CA LEU A 118 -3.55 -3.42 -17.66
C LEU A 118 -3.85 -3.70 -19.14
N GLN A 119 -2.83 -3.92 -19.96
CA GLN A 119 -2.99 -4.25 -21.39
C GLN A 119 -3.77 -5.55 -21.61
N GLU A 120 -3.60 -6.53 -20.74
CA GLU A 120 -4.38 -7.78 -20.78
C GLU A 120 -5.86 -7.52 -20.53
N VAL A 121 -6.20 -6.68 -19.54
CA VAL A 121 -7.59 -6.25 -19.31
C VAL A 121 -8.13 -5.50 -20.54
N PHE A 122 -7.33 -4.63 -21.16
CA PHE A 122 -7.74 -3.93 -22.39
C PHE A 122 -8.00 -4.84 -23.58
N SER A 123 -7.23 -5.92 -23.69
CA SER A 123 -7.27 -6.83 -24.83
C SER A 123 -8.34 -7.91 -24.68
N SER A 124 -8.54 -8.41 -23.45
CA SER A 124 -9.52 -9.46 -23.13
C SER A 124 -10.97 -8.95 -23.11
N THR A 125 -11.17 -7.65 -22.89
CA THR A 125 -12.51 -7.10 -22.68
C THR A 125 -13.07 -6.48 -23.96
N LYS A 126 -14.25 -6.95 -24.42
CA LYS A 126 -15.02 -6.37 -25.53
C LYS A 126 -15.69 -5.05 -25.11
N ILE A 127 -14.91 -4.07 -24.70
CA ILE A 127 -15.40 -2.81 -24.15
C ILE A 127 -15.58 -1.76 -25.26
N LYS A 128 -16.71 -1.03 -25.22
CA LYS A 128 -16.96 0.14 -26.08
C LYS A 128 -15.93 1.25 -25.82
N TYR A 129 -15.51 1.95 -26.89
CA TYR A 129 -14.40 2.92 -26.88
C TYR A 129 -14.36 3.89 -25.68
N GLY A 130 -15.50 4.42 -25.24
CA GLY A 130 -15.58 5.36 -24.12
C GLY A 130 -15.10 4.78 -22.76
N SER A 131 -15.32 3.50 -22.52
CA SER A 131 -14.87 2.83 -21.29
C SER A 131 -13.39 2.43 -21.37
N LYS A 132 -12.84 2.17 -22.57
CA LYS A 132 -11.38 2.02 -22.76
C LYS A 132 -10.62 3.29 -22.40
N LYS A 133 -11.14 4.47 -22.74
CA LYS A 133 -10.48 5.74 -22.40
C LYS A 133 -10.30 5.95 -20.90
N LYS A 134 -11.23 5.48 -20.07
CA LYS A 134 -11.20 5.62 -18.60
C LYS A 134 -10.20 4.68 -17.93
N LEU A 135 -9.99 3.49 -18.49
CA LEU A 135 -8.96 2.55 -18.03
C LEU A 135 -7.53 3.07 -18.31
N ARG A 136 -7.34 3.98 -19.28
CA ARG A 136 -6.01 4.51 -19.67
C ARG A 136 -5.46 5.53 -18.65
N PHE A 137 -6.32 6.04 -17.79
CA PHE A 137 -6.00 7.05 -16.77
C PHE A 137 -5.96 6.48 -15.34
N PHE A 138 -6.20 5.17 -15.18
CA PHE A 138 -5.80 4.46 -13.97
C PHE A 138 -4.29 4.23 -14.00
#